data_AF-A0A6G0VK42-F1
#
_entry.id   AF-A0A6G0VK42-F1
#
_cell.length_a   1.000
_cell.length_b   1.000
_cell.length_c   1.000
_cell.angle_alpha   90.00
_cell.angle_beta   90.00
_cell.angle_gamma   90.00
#
_symmetry.space_group_name_H-M   'P 1'
#
loop_
_entity.id
_entity.type
_entity.pdbx_description
1 polymer ?
#
loop_
_entity_poly.entity_id
_entity_poly.type
_entity_poly.pdbx_seq_one_letter_code
_entity_poly.pdbx_strand_id
1 'polypeptide(L)'
;ILKKCRIIVGYFKRSEVGNRMLVEKQKQLGSSTILKLKQDIRTRWNSTFFMLERLIKLKEPLTIVMITLKETPSNLESQEWSIIEDMIPLLRPFNNLTVELSAEQYPTISKVIPLIRGLQLSLNSKSPKTRLGIFIKGRLLDSTTKRFDGIEKQALTPQFSRATLLDPRCKKVAFGVAENANDAEDSVISEIASLMRNASNTEQATVQMDVIEDEDNVWNFLQSKVTTVQSQTTSTSSSTALMKQYLNMPHVELKCDVITYWNDHKVVLAPLSNIALKYCIIPATSVPSERIFSKAGQILSAQRNRLLPKNVDMLIFLNKNM
;
A
#
# COMPACT_ATOMS: atom_id res chain seq x y z
N ILE A 1 18.89 -11.70 -22.94
CA ILE A 1 17.61 -10.97 -22.71
C ILE A 1 17.78 -9.55 -22.15
N LEU A 2 17.72 -9.27 -20.84
CA LEU A 2 17.63 -7.87 -20.33
C LEU A 2 18.77 -6.95 -20.81
N LYS A 3 20.02 -7.44 -20.84
CA LYS A 3 21.16 -6.69 -21.40
C LYS A 3 20.94 -6.34 -22.88
N LYS A 4 20.48 -7.30 -23.70
CA LYS A 4 20.14 -7.06 -25.11
C LYS A 4 19.03 -6.02 -25.25
N CYS A 5 17.95 -6.13 -24.45
CA CYS A 5 16.86 -5.15 -24.43
C CYS A 5 17.38 -3.72 -24.20
N ARG A 6 18.29 -3.52 -23.24
CA ARG A 6 18.90 -2.22 -22.94
C ARG A 6 19.75 -1.69 -24.09
N ILE A 7 20.47 -2.58 -24.78
CA ILE A 7 21.31 -2.21 -25.92
C ILE A 7 20.42 -1.72 -27.07
N ILE A 8 19.34 -2.45 -27.38
CA ILE A 8 18.36 -2.07 -28.41
C ILE A 8 17.75 -0.71 -28.07
N VAL A 9 17.20 -0.55 -26.85
CA VAL A 9 16.61 0.73 -26.43
C VAL A 9 17.63 1.87 -26.46
N GLY A 10 18.85 1.62 -25.96
CA GLY A 10 19.93 2.60 -25.97
C GLY A 10 20.35 3.03 -27.36
N TYR A 11 20.36 2.11 -28.33
CA TYR A 11 20.63 2.41 -29.73
C TYR A 11 19.58 3.37 -30.30
N PHE A 12 18.30 3.01 -30.21
CA PHE A 12 17.21 3.85 -30.76
C PHE A 12 17.05 5.19 -30.03
N LYS A 13 17.52 5.32 -28.78
CA LYS A 13 17.55 6.61 -28.08
C LYS A 13 18.72 7.51 -28.49
N ARG A 14 19.81 6.95 -29.03
CA ARG A 14 21.00 7.70 -29.48
C ARG A 14 21.01 7.94 -30.99
N SER A 15 20.47 7.02 -31.77
CA SER A 15 20.42 7.09 -33.23
C SER A 15 19.20 7.88 -33.67
N GLU A 16 19.42 9.11 -34.15
CA GLU A 16 18.35 9.94 -34.70
C GLU A 16 17.70 9.30 -35.93
N VAL A 17 18.52 8.67 -36.79
CA VAL A 17 18.03 7.93 -37.97
C VAL A 17 17.16 6.75 -37.56
N GLY A 18 17.60 5.94 -36.59
CA GLY A 18 16.85 4.80 -36.10
C GLY A 18 15.53 5.22 -35.43
N ASN A 19 15.55 6.29 -34.64
CA ASN A 19 14.35 6.83 -34.01
C ASN A 19 13.36 7.38 -35.04
N ARG A 20 13.84 8.15 -36.04
CA ARG A 20 12.99 8.68 -37.11
C ARG A 20 12.31 7.57 -37.91
N MET A 21 13.06 6.55 -38.33
CA MET A 21 12.49 5.40 -39.03
C MET A 21 11.48 4.64 -38.15
N LEU A 22 11.75 4.50 -36.85
CA LEU A 22 10.81 3.87 -35.92
C LEU A 22 9.49 4.65 -35.80
N VAL A 23 9.55 5.99 -35.82
CA VAL A 23 8.35 6.84 -35.84
C VAL A 23 7.60 6.70 -37.16
N GLU A 24 8.29 6.75 -38.29
CA GLU A 24 7.70 6.58 -39.62
C GLU A 24 7.04 5.21 -39.77
N LYS A 25 7.69 4.14 -39.30
CA LYS A 25 7.14 2.78 -39.37
C LYS A 25 5.89 2.62 -38.51
N GLN A 26 5.86 3.22 -37.32
CA GLN A 26 4.64 3.26 -36.50
C GLN A 26 3.47 3.95 -37.23
N LYS A 27 3.73 5.08 -37.91
CA LYS A 27 2.71 5.77 -38.72
C LYS A 27 2.21 4.90 -39.87
N GLN A 28 3.12 4.23 -40.59
CA GLN A 28 2.78 3.34 -41.70
C GLN A 28 1.93 2.15 -41.25
N LEU A 29 2.16 1.62 -40.05
CA LEU A 29 1.36 0.54 -39.45
C LEU A 29 0.04 1.03 -38.83
N GLY A 30 -0.35 2.29 -39.06
CA GLY A 30 -1.62 2.84 -38.59
C GLY A 30 -1.69 3.09 -37.08
N SER A 31 -0.54 3.24 -36.39
CA SER A 31 -0.53 3.52 -34.96
C SER A 31 -1.08 4.93 -34.69
N SER A 32 -2.21 5.01 -33.98
CA SER A 32 -2.86 6.29 -33.62
C SER A 32 -2.02 7.16 -32.67
N THR A 33 -1.15 6.54 -31.87
CA THR A 33 -0.24 7.23 -30.95
C THR A 33 1.18 6.75 -31.14
N ILE A 34 2.10 7.68 -31.40
CA ILE A 34 3.52 7.37 -31.56
C ILE A 34 4.17 7.17 -30.19
N LEU A 35 4.71 5.98 -29.97
CA LEU A 35 5.33 5.59 -28.71
C LEU A 35 6.85 5.68 -28.79
N LYS A 36 7.46 6.35 -27.81
CA LYS A 36 8.91 6.35 -27.61
C LYS A 36 9.37 5.13 -26.80
N LEU A 37 10.57 4.63 -27.05
CA LEU A 37 11.13 3.57 -26.20
C LEU A 37 11.46 4.09 -24.79
N LYS A 38 11.34 3.20 -23.80
CA LYS A 38 11.61 3.50 -22.38
C LYS A 38 12.89 2.80 -21.95
N GLN A 39 13.91 3.56 -21.57
CA GLN A 39 15.14 3.01 -20.98
C GLN A 39 14.91 2.72 -19.50
N ASP A 40 15.33 1.54 -19.05
CA ASP A 40 15.27 1.21 -17.64
C ASP A 40 16.37 1.91 -16.81
N ILE A 41 16.07 2.11 -15.53
CA ILE A 41 16.98 2.56 -14.50
C ILE A 41 17.28 1.34 -13.64
N ARG A 42 18.54 0.89 -13.61
CA ARG A 42 18.93 -0.37 -12.96
C ARG A 42 18.52 -0.47 -11.48
N THR A 43 18.49 0.67 -10.78
CA THR A 43 18.11 0.75 -9.36
C THR A 43 16.61 0.77 -9.11
N ARG A 44 15.76 0.87 -10.15
CA ARG A 44 14.29 0.92 -10.03
C ARG A 44 13.63 -0.15 -10.87
N TRP A 45 13.28 -1.26 -10.27
CA TRP A 45 12.77 -2.44 -10.97
C TRP A 45 11.52 -2.16 -11.84
N ASN A 46 10.62 -1.25 -11.42
CA ASN A 46 9.43 -0.83 -12.20
C ASN A 46 9.81 -0.31 -13.60
N SER A 47 10.95 0.38 -13.72
CA SER A 47 11.42 0.89 -15.00
C SER A 47 11.81 -0.22 -15.98
N THR A 48 12.32 -1.34 -15.47
CA THR A 48 12.58 -2.56 -16.27
C THR A 48 11.27 -3.12 -16.79
N PHE A 49 10.25 -3.23 -15.94
CA PHE A 49 8.91 -3.67 -16.36
C PHE A 49 8.33 -2.78 -17.47
N PHE A 50 8.40 -1.45 -17.31
CA PHE A 50 7.92 -0.52 -18.35
C PHE A 50 8.71 -0.59 -19.66
N MET A 51 10.03 -0.83 -19.59
CA MET A 51 10.86 -1.07 -20.77
C MET A 51 10.39 -2.32 -21.53
N LEU A 52 10.22 -3.43 -20.82
CA LEU A 52 9.77 -4.69 -21.42
C LEU A 52 8.38 -4.56 -22.05
N GLU A 53 7.42 -3.95 -21.34
CA GLU A 53 6.08 -3.73 -21.88
C GLU A 53 6.11 -2.85 -23.14
N ARG A 54 6.96 -1.81 -23.16
CA ARG A 54 7.11 -0.93 -24.33
C ARG A 54 7.75 -1.65 -25.51
N LEU A 55 8.74 -2.52 -25.26
CA LEU A 55 9.38 -3.32 -26.30
C LEU A 55 8.39 -4.27 -26.96
N ILE A 56 7.52 -4.94 -26.19
CA ILE A 56 6.49 -5.81 -26.77
C ILE A 56 5.48 -5.02 -27.60
N LYS A 57 5.02 -3.87 -27.12
CA LYS A 57 4.11 -2.99 -27.89
C LYS A 57 4.71 -2.50 -29.21
N LEU A 58 6.03 -2.41 -29.29
CA LEU A 58 6.76 -1.93 -30.47
C LEU A 58 7.47 -3.06 -31.25
N LYS A 59 7.21 -4.33 -30.92
CA LYS A 59 7.92 -5.49 -31.47
C LYS A 59 7.98 -5.50 -32.99
N GLU A 60 6.84 -5.29 -33.64
CA GLU A 60 6.72 -5.31 -35.10
C GLU A 60 7.48 -4.13 -35.77
N PRO A 61 7.18 -2.85 -35.48
CA PRO A 61 7.91 -1.74 -36.11
C PRO A 61 9.41 -1.77 -35.78
N LEU A 62 9.81 -2.19 -34.57
CA LEU A 62 11.22 -2.36 -34.23
C LEU A 62 11.89 -3.41 -35.10
N THR A 63 11.26 -4.56 -35.29
CA THR A 63 11.84 -5.68 -36.04
C THR A 63 12.07 -5.27 -37.50
N ILE A 64 11.10 -4.58 -38.12
CA ILE A 64 11.22 -4.08 -39.50
C ILE A 64 12.36 -3.07 -39.63
N VAL A 65 12.43 -2.08 -38.73
CA VAL A 65 13.49 -1.06 -38.76
C VAL A 65 14.87 -1.66 -38.51
N MET A 66 14.98 -2.64 -37.61
CA MET A 66 16.24 -3.33 -37.33
C MET A 66 16.73 -4.17 -38.52
N ILE A 67 15.84 -4.74 -39.32
CA ILE A 67 16.20 -5.46 -40.55
C ILE A 67 16.60 -4.48 -41.67
N THR A 68 16.00 -3.29 -41.71
CA THR A 68 16.22 -2.30 -42.77
C THR A 68 17.56 -1.57 -42.62
N LEU A 69 17.99 -1.32 -41.39
CA LEU A 69 19.21 -0.58 -41.07
C LEU A 69 20.43 -1.51 -40.95
N LYS A 70 21.52 -1.17 -41.65
CA LYS A 70 22.76 -1.98 -41.68
C LYS A 70 23.55 -1.99 -40.36
N GLU A 71 23.52 -0.89 -39.60
CA GLU A 71 24.28 -0.73 -38.35
C GLU A 71 23.37 -0.78 -37.11
N THR A 72 22.68 -1.91 -36.93
CA THR A 72 21.82 -2.11 -35.75
C THR A 72 22.40 -3.17 -34.81
N PRO A 73 22.14 -3.06 -33.49
CA PRO A 73 22.47 -4.15 -32.58
C PRO A 73 21.68 -5.41 -32.93
N SER A 74 22.20 -6.57 -32.52
CA SER A 74 21.49 -7.84 -32.72
C SER A 74 20.08 -7.80 -32.10
N ASN A 75 19.10 -8.21 -32.90
CA ASN A 75 17.71 -8.30 -32.45
C ASN A 75 17.54 -9.44 -31.43
N LEU A 76 16.44 -9.39 -30.68
CA LEU A 76 16.02 -10.47 -29.80
C LEU A 76 15.53 -11.65 -30.63
N GLU A 77 15.93 -12.85 -30.24
CA GLU A 77 15.49 -14.09 -30.86
C GLU A 77 14.02 -14.39 -30.51
N SER A 78 13.34 -15.21 -31.32
CA SER A 78 11.93 -15.57 -31.08
C SER A 78 11.70 -16.14 -29.68
N GLN A 79 12.62 -16.96 -29.17
CA GLN A 79 12.55 -17.49 -27.81
C GLN A 79 12.74 -16.40 -26.75
N GLU A 80 13.61 -15.42 -26.98
CA GLU A 80 13.79 -14.29 -26.05
C GLU A 80 12.54 -13.40 -25.99
N TRP A 81 11.88 -13.18 -27.14
CA TRP A 81 10.59 -12.48 -27.18
C TRP A 81 9.52 -13.20 -26.39
N SER A 82 9.36 -14.52 -26.58
CA SER A 82 8.39 -15.32 -25.83
C SER A 82 8.63 -15.28 -24.32
N ILE A 83 9.89 -15.25 -23.89
CA ILE A 83 10.23 -15.10 -22.46
C ILE A 83 9.78 -13.72 -21.94
N ILE A 84 10.00 -12.64 -22.71
CA ILE A 84 9.56 -11.30 -22.30
C ILE A 84 8.04 -11.23 -22.21
N GLU A 85 7.32 -11.85 -23.14
CA GLU A 85 5.86 -11.94 -23.15
C GLU A 85 5.34 -12.66 -21.89
N ASP A 86 6.01 -13.72 -21.43
CA ASP A 86 5.68 -14.40 -20.16
C ASP A 86 6.01 -13.55 -18.92
N MET A 87 7.09 -12.77 -18.96
CA MET A 87 7.55 -11.97 -17.82
C MET A 87 6.62 -10.80 -17.50
N ILE A 88 6.01 -10.18 -18.51
CA ILE A 88 5.16 -8.99 -18.32
C ILE A 88 3.95 -9.29 -17.40
N PRO A 89 3.15 -10.35 -17.63
CA PRO A 89 2.05 -10.72 -16.73
C PRO A 89 2.48 -11.09 -15.31
N LEU A 90 3.71 -11.61 -15.13
CA LEU A 90 4.26 -11.94 -13.81
C LEU A 90 4.70 -10.71 -13.03
N LEU A 91 5.26 -9.70 -13.70
CA LEU A 91 5.74 -8.47 -13.06
C LEU A 91 4.65 -7.42 -12.84
N ARG A 92 3.59 -7.43 -13.65
CA ARG A 92 2.50 -6.45 -13.58
C ARG A 92 1.83 -6.35 -12.20
N PRO A 93 1.50 -7.45 -11.48
CA PRO A 93 0.90 -7.38 -10.15
C PRO A 93 1.79 -6.66 -9.12
N PHE A 94 3.10 -6.89 -9.17
CA PHE A 94 4.05 -6.19 -8.31
C PHE A 94 4.06 -4.67 -8.57
N ASN A 95 3.90 -4.26 -9.83
CA ASN A 95 3.94 -2.85 -10.20
C ASN A 95 2.68 -2.16 -9.69
N ASN A 96 1.52 -2.81 -9.89
CA ASN A 96 0.24 -2.29 -9.39
C ASN A 96 0.24 -2.17 -7.87
N LEU A 97 0.72 -3.20 -7.15
CA LEU A 97 0.87 -3.17 -5.70
C LEU A 97 1.80 -2.03 -5.26
N THR A 98 2.94 -1.86 -5.94
CA THR A 98 3.90 -0.80 -5.60
C THR A 98 3.29 0.59 -5.81
N VAL A 99 2.57 0.81 -6.91
CA VAL A 99 1.89 2.08 -7.18
C VAL A 99 0.85 2.38 -6.09
N GLU A 100 0.03 1.40 -5.73
CA GLU A 100 -1.01 1.54 -4.72
C GLU A 100 -0.44 1.88 -3.34
N LEU A 101 0.63 1.20 -2.92
CA LEU A 101 1.29 1.44 -1.63
C LEU A 101 2.22 2.67 -1.60
N SER A 102 2.52 3.25 -2.77
CA SER A 102 3.31 4.49 -2.92
C SER A 102 2.45 5.76 -2.89
N ALA A 103 1.16 5.63 -2.59
CA ALA A 103 0.25 6.74 -2.42
C ALA A 103 0.55 7.53 -1.14
N GLU A 104 0.32 8.85 -1.20
CA GLU A 104 0.58 9.79 -0.10
C GLU A 104 -0.69 10.43 0.46
N GLN A 105 -1.78 10.42 -0.30
CA GLN A 105 -2.99 11.17 0.02
C GLN A 105 -3.96 10.38 0.91
N TYR A 106 -3.72 9.09 1.12
CA TYR A 106 -4.60 8.22 1.91
C TYR A 106 -3.81 7.15 2.67
N PRO A 107 -4.36 6.65 3.80
CA PRO A 107 -3.95 5.42 4.48
C PRO A 107 -3.59 4.25 3.56
N THR A 108 -2.37 3.73 3.66
CA THR A 108 -1.91 2.59 2.84
C THR A 108 -1.59 1.34 3.65
N ILE A 109 -1.29 1.43 4.95
CA ILE A 109 -0.87 0.27 5.74
C ILE A 109 -1.92 -0.84 5.80
N SER A 110 -3.20 -0.50 5.89
CA SER A 110 -4.31 -1.46 5.95
C SER A 110 -4.50 -2.23 4.65
N LYS A 111 -3.98 -1.69 3.53
CA LYS A 111 -4.04 -2.34 2.22
C LYS A 111 -2.94 -3.39 2.04
N VAL A 112 -1.92 -3.45 2.91
CA VAL A 112 -0.75 -4.30 2.71
C VAL A 112 -1.10 -5.78 2.70
N ILE A 113 -1.78 -6.28 3.74
CA ILE A 113 -2.19 -7.68 3.83
C ILE A 113 -3.05 -8.11 2.62
N PRO A 114 -4.17 -7.44 2.29
CA PRO A 114 -5.01 -7.86 1.17
C PRO A 114 -4.28 -7.75 -0.18
N LEU A 115 -3.40 -6.77 -0.38
CA LEU A 115 -2.63 -6.64 -1.62
C LEU A 115 -1.58 -7.75 -1.76
N ILE A 116 -0.92 -8.15 -0.68
CA ILE A 116 0.04 -9.27 -0.72
C ILE A 116 -0.68 -10.60 -0.99
N ARG A 117 -1.87 -10.81 -0.42
CA ARG A 117 -2.71 -11.98 -0.75
C ARG A 117 -3.19 -11.94 -2.20
N GLY A 118 -3.66 -10.79 -2.67
CA GLY A 118 -4.04 -10.58 -4.06
C GLY A 118 -2.87 -10.81 -5.03
N LEU A 119 -1.64 -10.42 -4.65
CA LEU A 119 -0.42 -10.71 -5.40
C LEU A 119 -0.17 -12.21 -5.52
N GLN A 120 -0.22 -12.95 -4.40
CA GLN A 120 -0.04 -14.41 -4.40
C GLN A 120 -1.08 -15.12 -5.28
N LEU A 121 -2.36 -14.76 -5.15
CA LEU A 121 -3.44 -15.28 -5.99
C LEU A 121 -3.24 -14.93 -7.47
N SER A 122 -2.89 -13.67 -7.76
CA SER A 122 -2.64 -13.22 -9.13
C SER A 122 -1.45 -13.91 -9.76
N LEU A 123 -0.41 -14.29 -9.00
CA LEU A 123 0.73 -15.03 -9.54
C LEU A 123 0.36 -16.48 -9.79
N ASN A 124 -0.36 -17.12 -8.87
CA ASN A 124 -0.81 -18.51 -9.00
C ASN A 124 -1.69 -18.71 -10.25
N SER A 125 -2.55 -17.75 -10.59
CA SER A 125 -3.41 -17.81 -11.77
C SER A 125 -2.69 -17.62 -13.11
N LYS A 126 -1.44 -17.14 -13.15
CA LYS A 126 -0.70 -16.99 -14.42
C LYS A 126 -0.14 -18.32 -14.90
N SER A 127 -0.21 -18.57 -16.21
CA SER A 127 0.36 -19.74 -16.86
C SER A 127 1.41 -19.33 -17.91
N PRO A 128 2.67 -19.11 -17.50
CA PRO A 128 3.77 -18.87 -18.44
C PRO A 128 3.97 -20.06 -19.38
N LYS A 129 4.31 -19.79 -20.64
CA LYS A 129 4.49 -20.83 -21.68
C LYS A 129 5.92 -21.36 -21.75
N THR A 130 6.90 -20.54 -21.42
CA THR A 130 8.33 -20.84 -21.50
C THR A 130 8.82 -21.51 -20.23
N ARG A 131 9.80 -22.41 -20.34
CA ARG A 131 10.45 -23.06 -19.18
C ARG A 131 11.00 -22.02 -18.20
N LEU A 132 11.61 -20.95 -18.71
CA LEU A 132 12.15 -19.89 -17.86
C LEU A 132 11.04 -19.07 -17.18
N GLY A 133 9.92 -18.79 -17.87
CA GLY A 133 8.76 -18.14 -17.27
C GLY A 133 8.16 -18.95 -16.12
N ILE A 134 8.04 -20.27 -16.29
CA ILE A 134 7.57 -21.19 -15.23
C ILE A 134 8.52 -21.17 -14.03
N PHE A 135 9.82 -21.28 -14.28
CA PHE A 135 10.84 -21.19 -13.23
C PHE A 135 10.79 -19.86 -12.46
N ILE A 136 10.66 -18.74 -13.18
CA ILE A 136 10.58 -17.40 -12.57
C ILE A 136 9.29 -17.24 -11.77
N LYS A 137 8.15 -17.73 -12.25
CA LYS A 137 6.90 -17.74 -11.49
C LYS A 137 7.09 -18.44 -10.13
N GLY A 138 7.69 -19.64 -10.13
CA GLY A 138 7.99 -20.37 -8.89
C GLY A 138 8.88 -19.57 -7.95
N ARG A 139 9.97 -18.99 -8.46
CA ARG A 139 10.88 -18.15 -7.66
C ARG A 139 10.21 -16.89 -7.11
N LEU A 140 9.32 -16.26 -7.86
CA LEU A 140 8.57 -15.07 -7.42
C LEU A 140 7.59 -15.44 -6.31
N LEU A 141 6.88 -16.56 -6.43
CA LEU A 141 5.99 -17.07 -5.38
C LEU A 141 6.78 -17.38 -4.11
N ASP A 142 7.85 -18.16 -4.19
CA ASP A 142 8.69 -18.52 -3.05
C ASP A 142 9.26 -17.27 -2.35
N SER A 143 9.79 -16.33 -3.14
CA SER A 143 10.40 -15.12 -2.60
C SER A 143 9.35 -14.20 -1.95
N THR A 144 8.15 -14.13 -2.52
CA THR A 144 7.04 -13.35 -1.94
C THR A 144 6.59 -13.97 -0.63
N THR A 145 6.35 -15.28 -0.61
CA THR A 145 5.93 -15.99 0.61
C THR A 145 6.97 -15.87 1.72
N LYS A 146 8.26 -16.05 1.41
CA LYS A 146 9.33 -15.92 2.42
C LYS A 146 9.49 -14.50 2.93
N ARG A 147 9.45 -13.51 2.03
CA ARG A 147 9.70 -12.10 2.40
C ARG A 147 8.56 -11.49 3.22
N PHE A 148 7.34 -11.94 2.98
CA PHE A 148 6.14 -11.49 3.70
C PHE A 148 5.62 -12.56 4.66
N ASP A 149 6.45 -13.52 5.05
CA ASP A 149 6.08 -14.47 6.08
C ASP A 149 5.83 -13.72 7.39
N GLY A 150 4.71 -14.03 8.03
CA GLY A 150 4.33 -13.38 9.28
C GLY A 150 3.85 -11.93 9.17
N ILE A 151 3.58 -11.39 7.97
CA ILE A 151 3.00 -10.04 7.80
C ILE A 151 1.59 -9.90 8.41
N GLU A 152 0.92 -11.03 8.64
CA GLU A 152 -0.37 -11.11 9.31
C GLU A 152 -0.25 -11.39 10.81
N LYS A 153 0.92 -11.85 11.28
CA LYS A 153 1.10 -12.31 12.65
C LYS A 153 1.15 -11.10 13.58
N GLN A 154 0.14 -10.99 14.44
CA GLN A 154 0.01 -9.93 15.44
C GLN A 154 1.26 -9.76 16.31
N ALA A 155 1.96 -10.85 16.63
CA ALA A 155 3.19 -10.81 17.43
C ALA A 155 4.40 -10.19 16.71
N LEU A 156 4.46 -10.27 15.38
CA LEU A 156 5.61 -9.77 14.59
C LEU A 156 5.33 -8.39 13.99
N THR A 157 4.11 -8.19 13.49
CA THR A 157 3.75 -7.05 12.65
C THR A 157 2.43 -6.41 13.09
N PRO A 158 2.30 -6.00 14.38
CA PRO A 158 1.03 -5.55 14.97
C PRO A 158 0.41 -4.36 14.24
N GLN A 159 1.22 -3.50 13.61
CA GLN A 159 0.72 -2.34 12.88
C GLN A 159 -0.06 -2.74 11.63
N PHE A 160 0.39 -3.79 10.92
CA PHE A 160 -0.23 -4.24 9.67
C PHE A 160 -1.53 -5.01 9.96
N SER A 161 -1.50 -5.96 10.89
CA SER A 161 -2.66 -6.74 11.29
C SER A 161 -3.76 -5.87 11.90
N ARG A 162 -3.43 -4.99 12.86
CA ARG A 162 -4.43 -4.10 13.48
C ARG A 162 -5.02 -3.12 12.48
N ALA A 163 -4.19 -2.47 11.65
CA ALA A 163 -4.72 -1.52 10.66
C ALA A 163 -5.61 -2.20 9.62
N THR A 164 -5.28 -3.43 9.21
CA THR A 164 -6.11 -4.21 8.27
C THR A 164 -7.44 -4.61 8.90
N LEU A 165 -7.43 -5.07 10.16
CA LEU A 165 -8.64 -5.43 10.89
C LEU A 165 -9.58 -4.23 11.10
N LEU A 166 -8.99 -3.07 11.41
CA LEU A 166 -9.70 -1.81 11.64
C LEU A 166 -10.04 -1.06 10.34
N ASP A 167 -9.74 -1.62 9.17
CA ASP A 167 -10.19 -1.05 7.91
C ASP A 167 -11.57 -1.64 7.55
N PRO A 168 -12.63 -0.82 7.45
CA PRO A 168 -14.00 -1.28 7.20
C PRO A 168 -14.18 -1.95 5.83
N ARG A 169 -13.23 -1.75 4.89
CA ARG A 169 -13.19 -2.41 3.59
C ARG A 169 -12.61 -3.81 3.67
N CYS A 170 -11.81 -4.09 4.70
CA CYS A 170 -11.00 -5.30 4.84
C CYS A 170 -11.53 -6.21 5.96
N LYS A 171 -11.51 -5.75 7.21
CA LYS A 171 -11.84 -6.55 8.41
C LYS A 171 -11.12 -7.91 8.41
N LYS A 172 -11.72 -8.95 9.00
CA LYS A 172 -11.17 -10.30 9.04
C LYS A 172 -11.03 -10.96 7.66
N VAL A 173 -11.87 -10.59 6.67
CA VAL A 173 -11.88 -11.27 5.36
C VAL A 173 -10.62 -11.01 4.53
N ALA A 174 -9.84 -9.98 4.87
CA ALA A 174 -8.58 -9.68 4.19
C ALA A 174 -7.42 -10.61 4.60
N PHE A 175 -7.54 -11.31 5.74
CA PHE A 175 -6.51 -12.20 6.23
C PHE A 175 -6.57 -13.54 5.49
N GLY A 176 -5.40 -14.10 5.16
CA GLY A 176 -5.30 -15.43 4.59
C GLY A 176 -5.41 -16.56 5.62
N VAL A 177 -5.14 -16.27 6.90
CA VAL A 177 -5.24 -17.24 8.00
C VAL A 177 -6.17 -16.68 9.07
N ALA A 178 -7.23 -17.43 9.40
CA ALA A 178 -8.25 -17.01 10.37
C ALA A 178 -7.68 -16.82 11.79
N GLU A 179 -6.70 -17.63 12.19
CA GLU A 179 -6.03 -17.52 13.49
C GLU A 179 -5.36 -16.15 13.65
N ASN A 180 -4.59 -15.69 12.65
CA ASN A 180 -3.96 -14.37 12.67
C ASN A 180 -4.99 -13.23 12.82
N ALA A 181 -6.17 -13.39 12.22
CA ALA A 181 -7.25 -12.40 12.32
C ALA A 181 -7.87 -12.37 13.72
N ASN A 182 -7.99 -13.53 14.37
CA ASN A 182 -8.49 -13.65 15.74
C ASN A 182 -7.47 -13.10 16.74
N ASP A 183 -6.17 -13.40 16.58
CA ASP A 183 -5.11 -12.84 17.41
C ASP A 183 -5.08 -11.30 17.36
N ALA A 184 -5.28 -10.74 16.16
CA ALA A 184 -5.39 -9.30 15.98
C ALA A 184 -6.64 -8.73 16.67
N GLU A 185 -7.77 -9.44 16.62
CA GLU A 185 -9.00 -9.07 17.33
C GLU A 185 -8.79 -9.04 18.85
N ASP A 186 -8.28 -10.12 19.44
CA ASP A 186 -8.04 -10.23 20.88
C ASP A 186 -7.09 -9.14 21.38
N SER A 187 -6.06 -8.83 20.57
CA SER A 187 -5.12 -7.77 20.86
C SER A 187 -5.76 -6.37 20.84
N VAL A 188 -6.67 -6.11 19.89
CA VAL A 188 -7.42 -4.85 19.83
C VAL A 188 -8.43 -4.75 20.97
N ILE A 189 -9.15 -5.83 21.30
CA ILE A 189 -10.08 -5.90 22.44
C ILE A 189 -9.34 -5.56 23.75
N SER A 190 -8.14 -6.10 23.93
CA SER A 190 -7.30 -5.81 25.09
C SER A 190 -6.89 -4.34 25.18
N GLU A 191 -6.59 -3.69 24.04
CA GLU A 191 -6.27 -2.25 23.98
C GLU A 191 -7.51 -1.39 24.29
N ILE A 192 -8.70 -1.75 23.78
CA ILE A 192 -9.97 -1.08 24.11
C ILE A 192 -10.25 -1.17 25.61
N ALA A 193 -10.12 -2.36 26.19
CA ALA A 193 -10.39 -2.58 27.61
C ALA A 193 -9.45 -1.75 28.50
N SER A 194 -8.19 -1.58 28.08
CA SER A 194 -7.22 -0.70 28.74
C SER A 194 -7.64 0.77 28.68
N LEU A 195 -8.06 1.26 27.50
CA LEU A 195 -8.53 2.64 27.34
C LEU A 195 -9.78 2.92 28.17
N MET A 196 -10.72 1.99 28.23
CA MET A 196 -11.93 2.11 29.06
C MET A 196 -11.60 2.20 30.56
N ARG A 197 -10.69 1.34 31.05
CA ARG A 197 -10.25 1.39 32.45
C ARG A 197 -9.61 2.74 32.81
N ASN A 198 -8.77 3.27 31.93
CA ASN A 198 -8.12 4.56 32.15
C ASN A 198 -9.12 5.73 32.17
N ALA A 199 -10.14 5.70 31.32
CA ALA A 199 -11.21 6.70 31.33
C ALA A 199 -12.00 6.67 32.64
N SER A 200 -12.43 5.49 33.10
CA SER A 200 -13.16 5.33 34.36
C SER A 200 -12.35 5.79 35.57
N ASN A 201 -11.04 5.51 35.62
CA ASN A 201 -10.18 5.99 36.70
C ASN A 201 -10.04 7.53 36.70
N THR A 202 -10.04 8.15 35.51
CA THR A 202 -9.95 9.61 35.38
C THR A 202 -11.26 10.28 35.84
N GLU A 203 -12.40 9.70 35.49
CA GLU A 203 -13.73 10.19 35.89
C GLU A 203 -13.95 10.05 37.41
N GLN A 204 -13.54 8.94 38.03
CA GLN A 204 -13.64 8.73 39.48
C GLN A 204 -12.79 9.72 40.28
N ALA A 205 -11.62 10.14 39.76
CA ALA A 205 -10.79 11.16 40.39
C ALA A 205 -11.42 12.56 40.36
N THR A 206 -12.21 12.87 39.31
CA THR A 206 -12.94 14.16 39.21
C THR A 206 -14.23 14.20 40.04
N VAL A 207 -14.97 13.09 40.17
CA VAL A 207 -16.25 13.05 40.89
C VAL A 207 -16.07 13.12 42.42
N GLN A 208 -14.94 12.67 42.96
CA GLN A 208 -14.65 12.79 44.40
C GLN A 208 -14.57 14.24 44.92
N MET A 209 -14.50 15.24 44.03
CA MET A 209 -14.39 16.65 44.42
C MET A 209 -15.72 17.41 44.56
N ASP A 210 -16.87 16.85 44.12
CA ASP A 210 -18.14 17.60 43.98
C ASP A 210 -19.41 16.89 44.53
N VAL A 211 -19.30 15.92 45.44
CA VAL A 211 -20.51 15.29 46.02
C VAL A 211 -21.06 16.14 47.17
N ILE A 212 -22.06 16.97 46.89
CA ILE A 212 -23.03 17.43 47.88
C ILE A 212 -24.08 16.32 47.97
N GLU A 213 -24.11 15.59 49.09
CA GLU A 213 -25.15 14.58 49.37
C GLU A 213 -26.49 15.27 49.62
N ASP A 214 -27.36 15.27 48.61
CA ASP A 214 -28.76 15.65 48.74
C ASP A 214 -29.60 14.41 49.10
N GLU A 215 -29.92 14.27 50.39
CA GLU A 215 -30.67 13.12 50.93
C GLU A 215 -32.08 12.99 50.33
N ASP A 216 -32.67 14.08 49.83
CA ASP A 216 -34.05 14.11 49.31
C ASP A 216 -34.16 13.78 47.80
N ASN A 217 -33.05 13.41 47.14
CA ASN A 217 -33.09 13.12 45.71
C ASN A 217 -33.84 11.81 45.40
N VAL A 218 -35.03 11.93 44.83
CA VAL A 218 -35.92 10.83 44.42
C VAL A 218 -35.27 9.88 43.40
N TRP A 219 -34.21 10.30 42.70
CA TRP A 219 -33.46 9.47 41.75
C TRP A 219 -32.42 8.54 42.41
N ASN A 220 -32.14 8.67 43.71
CA ASN A 220 -31.15 7.86 44.43
C ASN A 220 -31.40 6.35 44.28
N PHE A 221 -32.66 5.92 44.24
CA PHE A 221 -33.04 4.52 43.98
C PHE A 221 -32.64 4.04 42.57
N LEU A 222 -32.89 4.85 41.54
CA LEU A 222 -32.50 4.48 40.17
C LEU A 222 -30.97 4.54 40.03
N GLN A 223 -30.34 5.56 40.60
CA GLN A 223 -28.90 5.77 40.52
C GLN A 223 -28.14 4.61 41.18
N SER A 224 -28.56 4.15 42.36
CA SER A 224 -27.97 2.96 43.01
C SER A 224 -28.15 1.66 42.21
N LYS A 225 -29.30 1.47 41.55
CA LYS A 225 -29.50 0.34 40.64
C LYS A 225 -28.63 0.41 39.39
N VAL A 226 -28.51 1.59 38.79
CA VAL A 226 -27.66 1.83 37.61
C VAL A 226 -26.20 1.60 37.97
N THR A 227 -25.73 2.10 39.11
CA THR A 227 -24.36 1.87 39.62
C THR A 227 -24.09 0.38 39.83
N THR A 228 -25.04 -0.35 40.44
CA THR A 228 -24.93 -1.81 40.61
C THR A 228 -24.80 -2.52 39.25
N VAL A 229 -25.60 -2.15 38.25
CA VAL A 229 -25.54 -2.74 36.90
C VAL A 229 -24.22 -2.39 36.19
N GLN A 230 -23.76 -1.14 36.28
CA GLN A 230 -22.48 -0.70 35.71
C GLN A 230 -21.28 -1.41 36.34
N SER A 231 -21.35 -1.70 37.65
CA SER A 231 -20.29 -2.44 38.35
C SER A 231 -20.22 -3.94 37.99
N GLN A 232 -21.30 -4.52 37.44
CA GLN A 232 -21.34 -5.91 36.97
C GLN A 232 -20.80 -6.08 35.55
N THR A 233 -20.86 -5.04 34.71
CA THR A 233 -20.27 -5.07 33.37
C THR A 233 -18.75 -4.89 33.42
N THR A 234 -18.00 -5.93 33.06
CA THR A 234 -16.53 -5.83 32.98
C THR A 234 -16.11 -5.06 31.72
N SER A 235 -15.05 -4.24 31.84
CA SER A 235 -14.43 -3.53 30.70
C SER A 235 -14.13 -4.46 29.51
N THR A 236 -13.75 -5.72 29.79
CA THR A 236 -13.51 -6.76 28.78
C THR A 236 -14.79 -7.15 28.03
N SER A 237 -15.90 -7.40 28.74
CA SER A 237 -17.18 -7.76 28.11
C SER A 237 -17.70 -6.64 27.20
N SER A 238 -17.64 -5.39 27.64
CA SER A 238 -18.01 -4.22 26.84
C SER A 238 -17.12 -4.04 25.60
N SER A 239 -15.81 -4.27 25.75
CA SER A 239 -14.85 -4.21 24.63
C SER A 239 -15.13 -5.27 23.56
N THR A 240 -15.45 -6.50 23.98
CA THR A 240 -15.83 -7.59 23.05
C THR A 240 -17.12 -7.29 22.32
N ALA A 241 -18.11 -6.68 22.98
CA ALA A 241 -19.38 -6.29 22.37
C ALA A 241 -19.18 -5.20 21.30
N LEU A 242 -18.38 -4.16 21.59
CA LEU A 242 -18.03 -3.11 20.63
C LEU A 242 -17.31 -3.66 19.40
N MET A 243 -16.33 -4.56 19.60
CA MET A 243 -15.60 -5.17 18.50
C MET A 243 -16.53 -6.00 17.61
N LYS A 244 -17.42 -6.81 18.22
CA LYS A 244 -18.45 -7.57 17.49
C LYS A 244 -19.41 -6.66 16.73
N GLN A 245 -19.83 -5.54 17.33
CA GLN A 245 -20.68 -4.56 16.66
C GLN A 245 -20.02 -4.05 15.38
N TYR A 246 -18.75 -3.64 15.44
CA TYR A 246 -18.00 -3.20 14.26
C TYR A 246 -17.82 -4.31 13.21
N LEU A 247 -17.49 -5.52 13.64
CA LEU A 247 -17.30 -6.65 12.71
C LEU A 247 -18.60 -7.03 11.97
N ASN A 248 -19.76 -6.87 12.63
CA ASN A 248 -21.07 -7.16 12.05
C ASN A 248 -21.61 -6.05 11.13
N MET A 249 -21.04 -4.84 11.15
CA MET A 249 -21.41 -3.80 10.18
C MET A 249 -21.06 -4.24 8.75
N PRO A 250 -21.78 -3.76 7.72
CA PRO A 250 -21.45 -4.09 6.33
C PRO A 250 -20.05 -3.57 5.95
N HIS A 251 -19.45 -4.23 4.96
CA HIS A 251 -18.23 -3.74 4.32
C HIS A 251 -18.52 -2.49 3.49
N VAL A 252 -17.58 -1.57 3.46
CA VAL A 252 -17.68 -0.35 2.66
C VAL A 252 -16.95 -0.51 1.33
N GLU A 253 -17.35 0.27 0.32
CA GLU A 253 -16.70 0.28 -0.99
C GLU A 253 -15.19 0.59 -0.92
N LEU A 254 -14.43 0.02 -1.86
CA LEU A 254 -12.97 0.18 -1.93
C LEU A 254 -12.51 1.63 -2.09
N LYS A 255 -13.35 2.48 -2.66
CA LYS A 255 -13.08 3.92 -2.88
C LYS A 255 -13.34 4.79 -1.65
N CYS A 256 -13.95 4.25 -0.60
CA CYS A 256 -14.23 5.00 0.60
C CYS A 256 -12.95 5.42 1.32
N ASP A 257 -12.98 6.63 1.89
CA ASP A 257 -11.96 7.10 2.81
C ASP A 257 -12.21 6.56 4.23
N VAL A 258 -11.24 5.79 4.72
CA VAL A 258 -11.29 5.14 6.03
C VAL A 258 -11.28 6.15 7.17
N ILE A 259 -10.61 7.29 7.00
CA ILE A 259 -10.53 8.32 8.04
C ILE A 259 -11.90 8.96 8.23
N THR A 260 -12.55 9.36 7.13
CA THR A 260 -13.91 9.90 7.15
C THR A 260 -14.88 8.91 7.78
N TYR A 261 -14.84 7.63 7.40
CA TYR A 261 -15.67 6.59 8.02
C TYR A 261 -15.53 6.54 9.55
N TRP A 262 -14.31 6.54 10.07
CA TRP A 262 -14.08 6.47 11.51
C TRP A 262 -14.45 7.75 12.26
N ASN A 263 -14.37 8.90 11.60
CA ASN A 263 -14.85 10.17 12.15
C ASN A 263 -16.38 10.18 12.26
N ASP A 264 -17.10 9.70 11.24
CA ASP A 264 -18.56 9.65 11.23
C ASP A 264 -19.10 8.69 12.32
N HIS A 265 -18.39 7.59 12.57
CA HIS A 265 -18.76 6.60 13.57
C HIS A 265 -18.13 6.85 14.95
N LYS A 266 -17.48 8.01 15.16
CA LYS A 266 -16.70 8.28 16.38
C LYS A 266 -17.57 8.25 17.64
N VAL A 267 -18.81 8.72 17.57
CA VAL A 267 -19.74 8.76 18.71
C VAL A 267 -20.20 7.36 19.10
N VAL A 268 -20.54 6.52 18.11
CA VAL A 268 -21.10 5.18 18.33
C VAL A 268 -20.02 4.15 18.68
N LEU A 269 -18.83 4.30 18.11
CA LEU A 269 -17.72 3.36 18.24
C LEU A 269 -16.52 3.93 19.01
N ALA A 270 -16.70 4.94 19.86
CA ALA A 270 -15.67 5.27 20.86
C ALA A 270 -15.58 4.10 21.86
N PRO A 271 -14.38 3.54 22.20
CA PRO A 271 -12.99 4.00 21.96
C PRO A 271 -12.29 3.40 20.72
N LEU A 272 -12.97 2.49 20.01
CA LEU A 272 -12.42 1.78 18.85
C LEU A 272 -11.99 2.74 17.73
N SER A 273 -12.76 3.79 17.48
CA SER A 273 -12.46 4.84 16.49
C SER A 273 -11.10 5.51 16.73
N ASN A 274 -10.73 5.77 18.00
CA ASN A 274 -9.44 6.36 18.35
C ASN A 274 -8.27 5.41 18.03
N ILE A 275 -8.46 4.11 18.29
CA ILE A 275 -7.47 3.08 17.94
C ILE A 275 -7.34 2.95 16.42
N ALA A 276 -8.46 2.95 15.70
CA ALA A 276 -8.47 2.87 14.25
C ALA A 276 -7.75 4.06 13.60
N LEU A 277 -8.04 5.28 14.04
CA LEU A 277 -7.36 6.48 13.56
C LEU A 277 -5.86 6.49 13.89
N LYS A 278 -5.44 5.89 15.01
CA LYS A 278 -4.02 5.71 15.35
C LYS A 278 -3.27 4.78 14.39
N TYR A 279 -3.89 3.67 13.97
CA TYR A 279 -3.24 2.66 13.12
C TYR A 279 -3.42 2.90 11.63
N CYS A 280 -4.59 3.35 11.18
CA CYS A 280 -4.89 3.50 9.75
C CYS A 280 -4.08 4.62 9.10
N ILE A 281 -3.70 5.68 9.82
CA ILE A 281 -2.95 6.81 9.23
C ILE A 281 -1.49 6.49 8.88
N ILE A 282 -0.99 5.32 9.25
CA ILE A 282 0.42 4.96 9.03
C ILE A 282 0.65 4.70 7.53
N PRO A 283 1.65 5.34 6.89
CA PRO A 283 2.02 5.01 5.53
C PRO A 283 2.71 3.63 5.47
N ALA A 284 2.38 2.82 4.46
CA ALA A 284 2.97 1.50 4.26
C ALA A 284 4.43 1.55 3.77
N THR A 285 4.85 2.66 3.16
CA THR A 285 6.16 2.77 2.48
C THR A 285 6.87 4.08 2.84
N SER A 286 8.20 4.10 2.65
CA SER A 286 9.05 5.30 2.74
C SER A 286 9.02 6.17 1.48
N VAL A 287 8.29 5.76 0.43
CA VAL A 287 8.24 6.52 -0.83
C VAL A 287 7.78 7.97 -0.63
N PRO A 288 6.81 8.29 0.24
CA PRO A 288 6.46 9.67 0.57
C PRO A 288 7.63 10.53 1.01
N SER A 289 8.44 10.03 1.94
CA SER A 289 9.59 10.76 2.45
C SER A 289 10.68 10.86 1.37
N GLU A 290 10.92 9.81 0.60
CA GLU A 290 11.86 9.84 -0.53
C GLU A 290 11.49 10.88 -1.60
N ARG A 291 10.19 11.11 -1.88
CA ARG A 291 9.76 12.17 -2.81
C ARG A 291 10.03 13.56 -2.25
N ILE A 292 9.80 13.76 -0.95
CA ILE A 292 10.14 15.01 -0.26
C ILE A 292 11.64 15.26 -0.35
N PHE A 293 12.48 14.26 -0.04
CA PHE A 293 13.93 14.39 -0.12
C PHE A 293 14.45 14.53 -1.56
N SER A 294 13.78 13.94 -2.55
CA SER A 294 14.12 14.14 -3.96
C SER A 294 13.85 15.58 -4.41
N LYS A 295 12.71 16.16 -4.00
CA LYS A 295 12.40 17.58 -4.24
C LYS A 295 13.35 18.49 -3.47
N ALA A 296 13.65 18.16 -2.22
CA ALA A 296 14.64 18.88 -1.42
C ALA A 296 16.02 18.85 -2.07
N GLY A 297 16.43 17.70 -2.64
CA GLY A 297 17.66 17.58 -3.41
C GLY A 297 17.70 18.48 -4.64
N GLN A 298 16.56 18.75 -5.28
CA GLN A 298 16.46 19.74 -6.36
C GLN A 298 16.56 21.18 -5.85
N ILE A 299 16.03 21.49 -4.65
CA ILE A 299 16.15 22.81 -4.00
C ILE A 299 17.61 23.05 -3.53
N LEU A 300 18.26 22.00 -3.04
CA LEU A 300 19.63 22.01 -2.55
C LEU A 300 20.69 21.98 -3.66
N SER A 301 20.37 21.43 -4.83
CA SER A 301 21.29 21.34 -5.96
C SER A 301 21.12 22.47 -6.99
N ALA A 302 22.23 22.76 -7.67
CA ALA A 302 22.45 23.70 -8.77
C ALA A 302 22.18 25.20 -8.54
N GLN A 303 21.21 25.62 -7.72
CA GLN A 303 20.87 27.05 -7.58
C GLN A 303 21.18 27.68 -6.21
N ARG A 304 21.30 26.91 -5.11
CA ARG A 304 21.56 27.45 -3.75
C ARG A 304 22.39 26.51 -2.86
N ASN A 305 23.70 26.44 -3.13
CA ASN A 305 24.62 25.49 -2.49
C ASN A 305 25.13 25.91 -1.08
N ARG A 306 24.54 26.94 -0.45
CA ARG A 306 24.98 27.51 0.84
C ARG A 306 23.80 27.78 1.80
N LEU A 307 22.89 26.83 1.92
CA LEU A 307 21.83 26.91 2.93
C LEU A 307 22.28 26.24 4.22
N LEU A 308 22.06 26.91 5.35
CA LEU A 308 22.20 26.30 6.67
C LEU A 308 21.15 25.20 6.84
N PRO A 309 21.44 24.08 7.53
CA PRO A 309 20.50 22.98 7.74
C PRO A 309 19.11 23.41 8.20
N LYS A 310 19.04 24.35 9.16
CA LYS A 310 17.79 24.92 9.67
C LYS A 310 16.91 25.57 8.59
N ASN A 311 17.52 26.24 7.61
CA ASN A 311 16.80 26.90 6.53
C ASN A 311 16.29 25.88 5.50
N VAL A 312 17.01 24.77 5.33
CA VAL A 312 16.60 23.65 4.49
C VAL A 312 15.36 22.99 5.07
N ASP A 313 15.35 22.72 6.38
CA ASP A 313 14.20 22.14 7.06
C ASP A 313 12.96 23.05 6.95
N MET A 314 13.14 24.36 7.15
CA MET A 314 12.05 25.33 7.05
C MET A 314 11.52 25.45 5.61
N LEU A 315 12.39 25.41 4.60
CA LEU A 315 11.99 25.41 3.18
C LEU A 315 11.24 24.13 2.79
N ILE A 316 11.69 22.97 3.26
CA ILE A 316 11.01 21.69 3.03
C ILE A 316 9.63 21.71 3.70
N PHE A 317 9.54 22.19 4.93
CA PHE A 317 8.29 22.34 5.67
C PHE A 317 7.32 23.25 4.93
N LEU A 318 7.75 24.45 4.52
CA LEU A 318 6.92 25.40 3.78
C LEU A 318 6.48 24.83 2.43
N ASN A 319 7.36 24.15 1.69
CA ASN A 319 7.03 23.54 0.40
C ASN A 319 5.97 22.43 0.51
N LYS A 320 5.94 21.69 1.63
CA LYS A 320 4.98 20.60 1.83
C LYS A 320 3.61 21.09 2.30
N ASN A 321 3.54 22.24 2.98
CA ASN A 321 2.33 22.78 3.59
C ASN A 321 1.65 23.91 2.80
N MET A 322 2.31 24.48 1.78
CA MET A 322 1.71 25.39 0.80
C MET A 322 1.21 24.63 -0.42
#